data_AF-I0ENL8-F1
#
_entry.id   AF-I0ENL8-F1
#
_cell.length_a   1.000
_cell.length_b   1.000
_cell.length_c   1.000
_cell.angle_alpha   90.00
_cell.angle_beta   90.00
_cell.angle_gamma   90.00
#
_symmetry.space_group_name_H-M   'P 1'
#
loop_
_entity.id
_entity.type
_entity.pdbx_description
1 polymer ?
#
loop_
_entity_poly.entity_id
_entity_poly.type
_entity_poly.pdbx_seq_one_letter_code
_entity_poly.pdbx_strand_id
1 'polypeptide(L)'
;MGRIESKKRLKAVIFLASFAGVLLANTDNTLEKMPFFKTKNHIYLGFKLGTGAGTRTTMWQQAYKNNPTCPNDACYGEKLQAHYKGNQDLSYSFQVGDEISIDKYHILGLRVWGDIQYANAQLGKKVGGNTKLANKNYNPSDLRAYDPNTGQQGALILQETKSPQNFLFNNGHFMAFGLNLNVFVNIPIDVILKQSLKLKKMLFLKMGIFAGGGVEYAILWSPKWENQNTQQNDKFFSAGGGFFVNFGGSLYVGRHNRLNVGLKIPYYSLNAQSWKNFGSSNVWQQQTMRQHFKTFRNQEIFVSYAYLF
;
A
#
# COMPACT_ATOMS: atom_id res chain seq x y z
N MET A 1 27.15 28.26 27.59
CA MET A 1 26.62 27.16 28.43
C MET A 1 25.10 27.16 28.33
N GLY A 2 24.47 26.02 28.06
CA GLY A 2 23.00 25.91 28.02
C GLY A 2 22.48 24.83 27.05
N ARG A 3 22.78 23.56 27.35
CA ARG A 3 22.38 22.38 26.57
C ARG A 3 20.95 22.00 26.98
N ILE A 4 19.96 22.29 26.14
CA ILE A 4 18.54 21.94 26.40
C ILE A 4 18.21 20.57 25.80
N GLU A 5 17.48 19.80 26.62
CA GLU A 5 17.15 18.38 26.60
C GLU A 5 16.63 17.79 25.27
N SER A 6 17.42 16.88 24.65
CA SER A 6 16.96 16.02 23.53
C SER A 6 16.44 14.64 23.97
N LYS A 7 16.34 14.37 25.28
CA LYS A 7 16.03 13.03 25.82
C LYS A 7 14.53 12.67 25.85
N LYS A 8 13.61 13.63 25.74
CA LYS A 8 12.16 13.36 25.84
C LYS A 8 11.51 12.92 24.52
N ARG A 9 12.07 13.29 23.37
CA ARG A 9 11.51 12.89 22.05
C ARG A 9 11.88 11.48 21.61
N LEU A 10 13.02 10.94 22.09
CA LEU A 10 13.43 9.58 21.76
C LEU A 10 12.60 8.50 22.50
N LYS A 11 12.04 8.83 23.67
CA LYS A 11 11.16 7.91 24.41
C LYS A 11 9.79 7.70 23.75
N ALA A 12 9.27 8.69 23.02
CA ALA A 12 7.98 8.57 22.33
C ALA A 12 8.03 7.59 21.15
N VAL A 13 9.19 7.49 20.47
CA VAL A 13 9.38 6.55 19.36
C VAL A 13 9.57 5.11 19.87
N ILE A 14 10.16 4.94 21.06
CA ILE A 14 10.30 3.63 21.71
C ILE A 14 8.97 3.13 22.30
N PHE A 15 8.06 4.04 22.65
CA PHE A 15 6.77 3.66 23.28
C PHE A 15 5.81 2.93 22.32
N LEU A 16 5.94 3.14 21.00
CA LEU A 16 5.15 2.41 20.01
C LEU A 16 5.67 0.98 19.74
N ALA A 17 6.95 0.71 20.00
CA ALA A 17 7.52 -0.64 19.93
C ALA A 17 7.13 -1.51 21.14
N SER A 18 6.80 -0.90 22.28
CA SER A 18 6.43 -1.63 23.51
C SER A 18 4.97 -2.11 23.57
N PHE A 19 4.07 -1.64 22.70
CA PHE A 19 2.66 -2.07 22.74
C PHE A 19 2.45 -3.54 22.31
N ALA A 20 3.37 -4.09 21.51
CA ALA A 20 3.36 -5.52 21.18
C ALA A 20 3.81 -6.41 22.36
N GLY A 21 4.66 -5.88 23.25
CA GLY A 21 5.08 -6.58 24.48
C GLY A 21 3.99 -6.59 25.57
N VAL A 22 3.17 -5.54 25.65
CA VAL A 22 2.14 -5.42 26.70
C VAL A 22 0.95 -6.37 26.50
N LEU A 23 0.62 -6.75 25.26
CA LEU A 23 -0.46 -7.71 24.99
C LEU A 23 -0.08 -9.18 25.24
N LEU A 24 1.22 -9.48 25.40
CA LEU A 24 1.72 -10.82 25.76
C LEU A 24 2.24 -10.92 27.20
N ALA A 25 2.37 -9.79 27.90
CA ALA A 25 2.87 -9.73 29.29
C ALA A 25 1.81 -10.04 30.36
N ASN A 26 0.59 -10.44 29.99
CA ASN A 26 -0.49 -10.74 30.94
C ASN A 26 -0.79 -12.25 31.10
N THR A 27 0.11 -13.11 30.62
CA THR A 27 0.08 -14.56 30.88
C THR A 27 1.32 -15.00 31.66
N ASP A 28 1.63 -14.30 32.75
CA ASP A 28 2.65 -14.73 33.71
C ASP A 28 2.04 -15.73 34.70
N ASN A 29 2.46 -17.00 34.60
CA ASN A 29 2.93 -17.85 35.70
C ASN A 29 2.89 -19.37 35.44
N THR A 30 2.43 -19.83 34.28
CA THR A 30 2.34 -21.29 34.02
C THR A 30 3.29 -21.83 32.94
N LEU A 31 3.84 -20.98 32.06
CA LEU A 31 4.76 -21.41 30.99
C LEU A 31 6.25 -21.41 31.39
N GLU A 32 6.65 -20.67 32.43
CA GLU A 32 8.06 -20.60 32.89
C GLU A 32 8.56 -21.87 33.60
N LYS A 33 7.70 -22.84 33.92
CA LYS A 33 8.09 -24.08 34.63
C LYS A 33 8.53 -25.23 33.71
N MET A 34 8.59 -25.02 32.40
CA MET A 34 9.11 -26.03 31.46
C MET A 34 10.54 -25.67 31.01
N PRO A 35 11.56 -26.52 31.23
CA PRO A 35 12.98 -26.21 31.02
C PRO A 35 13.37 -25.95 29.55
N PHE A 36 12.42 -26.07 28.62
CA PHE A 36 12.62 -25.85 27.18
C PHE A 36 12.25 -24.43 26.70
N PHE A 37 11.46 -23.66 27.47
CA PHE A 37 10.98 -22.34 27.06
C PHE A 37 11.74 -21.23 27.77
N LYS A 38 12.94 -20.92 27.29
CA LYS A 38 13.66 -19.70 27.68
C LYS A 38 13.52 -18.69 26.57
N THR A 39 12.77 -17.62 26.82
CA THR A 39 12.60 -16.55 25.85
C THR A 39 13.89 -15.71 25.74
N LYS A 40 14.24 -15.34 24.50
CA LYS A 40 15.30 -14.37 24.22
C LYS A 40 14.79 -13.36 23.23
N ASN A 41 15.09 -12.11 23.51
CA ASN A 41 14.64 -10.99 22.71
C ASN A 41 15.81 -10.28 22.04
N HIS A 42 15.63 -9.92 20.77
CA HIS A 42 16.63 -9.18 20.00
C HIS A 42 15.95 -8.06 19.21
N ILE A 43 16.19 -6.83 19.65
CA ILE A 43 15.84 -5.66 18.88
C ILE A 43 16.67 -5.70 17.59
N TYR A 44 16.09 -5.31 16.47
CA TYR A 44 16.82 -5.23 15.21
C TYR A 44 16.50 -3.99 14.40
N LEU A 45 17.49 -3.58 13.61
CA LEU A 45 17.37 -2.58 12.55
C LEU A 45 17.63 -3.25 11.22
N GLY A 46 16.87 -2.91 10.19
CA GLY A 46 17.03 -3.55 8.89
C GLY A 46 16.64 -2.70 7.70
N PHE A 47 17.06 -3.16 6.53
CA PHE A 47 16.73 -2.59 5.24
C PHE A 47 16.17 -3.69 4.33
N LYS A 48 15.19 -3.33 3.50
CA LYS A 48 14.57 -4.23 2.52
C LYS A 48 14.59 -3.59 1.14
N LEU A 49 14.92 -4.39 0.15
CA LEU A 49 14.79 -4.09 -1.27
C LEU A 49 13.71 -4.99 -1.86
N GLY A 50 12.73 -4.41 -2.54
CA GLY A 50 11.64 -5.15 -3.19
C GLY A 50 11.56 -4.89 -4.69
N THR A 51 11.07 -5.86 -5.45
CA THR A 51 10.86 -5.78 -6.90
C THR A 51 9.64 -6.59 -7.34
N GLY A 52 9.17 -6.34 -8.57
CA GLY A 52 8.03 -7.05 -9.16
C GLY A 52 6.64 -6.54 -8.74
N ALA A 53 6.58 -5.50 -7.91
CA ALA A 53 5.36 -4.94 -7.33
C ALA A 53 4.52 -4.09 -8.32
N GLY A 54 4.28 -4.59 -9.53
CA GLY A 54 3.51 -3.85 -10.54
C GLY A 54 2.07 -3.51 -10.08
N THR A 55 1.45 -2.52 -10.71
CA THR A 55 0.11 -2.05 -10.31
C THR A 55 -0.95 -2.38 -11.35
N ARG A 56 -2.17 -2.67 -10.91
CA ARG A 56 -3.36 -2.81 -11.76
C ARG A 56 -4.38 -1.77 -11.33
N THR A 57 -4.78 -0.88 -12.22
CA THR A 57 -5.75 0.17 -11.89
C THR A 57 -7.01 0.00 -12.71
N THR A 58 -8.15 0.11 -12.05
CA THR A 58 -9.45 0.27 -12.70
C THR A 58 -9.89 1.71 -12.51
N MET A 59 -10.18 2.40 -13.62
CA MET A 59 -10.78 3.73 -13.60
C MET A 59 -12.19 3.64 -14.18
N TRP A 60 -13.17 4.23 -13.52
CA TRP A 60 -14.43 4.58 -14.17
C TRP A 60 -14.61 6.08 -14.22
N GLN A 61 -15.33 6.55 -15.23
CA GLN A 61 -15.72 7.94 -15.33
C GLN A 61 -17.15 8.13 -15.84
N GLN A 62 -17.75 9.25 -15.47
CA GLN A 62 -19.15 9.56 -15.75
C GLN A 62 -19.37 11.08 -15.76
N ALA A 63 -20.00 11.60 -16.81
CA ALA A 63 -20.49 12.97 -16.81
C ALA A 63 -21.65 13.13 -15.81
N TYR A 64 -21.65 14.23 -15.08
CA TYR A 64 -22.61 14.53 -14.03
C TYR A 64 -23.05 15.98 -14.10
N LYS A 65 -24.34 16.23 -13.90
CA LYS A 65 -24.89 17.56 -13.68
C LYS A 65 -26.07 17.51 -12.72
N ASN A 66 -26.09 18.43 -11.76
CA ASN A 66 -27.29 18.70 -10.97
C ASN A 66 -28.18 19.70 -11.75
N ASN A 67 -29.43 19.33 -11.97
CA ASN A 67 -30.44 20.21 -12.56
C ASN A 67 -31.84 19.68 -12.18
N PRO A 68 -32.80 20.56 -11.82
CA PRO A 68 -34.17 20.16 -11.46
C PRO A 68 -34.95 19.37 -12.52
N THR A 69 -34.62 19.51 -13.81
CA THR A 69 -35.28 18.73 -14.88
C THR A 69 -34.68 17.33 -15.05
N CYS A 70 -33.65 16.99 -14.28
CA CYS A 70 -33.09 15.64 -14.28
C CYS A 70 -33.89 14.73 -13.35
N PRO A 71 -33.91 13.41 -13.62
CA PRO A 71 -34.48 12.46 -12.67
C PRO A 71 -33.76 12.52 -11.33
N ASN A 72 -34.51 12.71 -10.24
CA ASN A 72 -33.98 12.92 -8.89
C ASN A 72 -32.94 14.06 -8.81
N ASP A 73 -33.17 15.15 -9.56
CA ASP A 73 -32.33 16.35 -9.63
C ASP A 73 -30.89 16.11 -10.12
N ALA A 74 -30.58 14.93 -10.65
CA ALA A 74 -29.22 14.57 -11.07
C ALA A 74 -29.19 13.83 -12.42
N CYS A 75 -28.61 14.47 -13.43
CA CYS A 75 -28.31 13.85 -14.70
C CYS A 75 -26.95 13.18 -14.66
N TYR A 76 -26.95 11.90 -14.98
CA TYR A 76 -25.78 11.07 -15.15
C TYR A 76 -25.68 10.65 -16.61
N GLY A 77 -24.54 10.95 -17.22
CA GLY A 77 -24.15 10.35 -18.49
C GLY A 77 -23.82 8.87 -18.34
N GLU A 78 -23.37 8.26 -19.43
CA GLU A 78 -22.94 6.87 -19.41
C GLU A 78 -21.76 6.68 -18.45
N LYS A 79 -21.71 5.53 -17.77
CA LYS A 79 -20.59 5.17 -16.89
C LYS A 79 -19.65 4.26 -17.66
N LEU A 80 -18.45 4.74 -17.96
CA LEU A 80 -17.47 4.01 -18.74
C LEU A 80 -16.29 3.58 -17.87
N GLN A 81 -15.85 2.33 -18.01
CA GLN A 81 -14.72 1.76 -17.25
C GLN A 81 -13.56 1.37 -18.14
N ALA A 82 -12.34 1.52 -17.62
CA ALA A 82 -11.13 1.01 -18.22
C ALA A 82 -10.15 0.43 -17.18
N HIS A 83 -9.27 -0.43 -17.67
CA HIS A 83 -8.24 -1.10 -16.91
C HIS A 83 -6.86 -0.69 -17.40
N TYR A 84 -5.94 -0.53 -16.46
CA TYR A 84 -4.60 -0.03 -16.68
C TYR A 84 -3.59 -0.96 -16.02
N LYS A 85 -2.47 -1.16 -16.70
CA LYS A 85 -1.33 -1.88 -16.15
C LYS A 85 -0.17 -0.92 -16.00
N GLY A 86 0.32 -0.87 -14.78
CA GLY A 86 1.44 -0.06 -14.37
C GLY A 86 2.56 -0.92 -13.81
N ASN A 87 3.65 -0.27 -13.43
CA ASN A 87 4.81 -0.89 -12.83
C ASN A 87 5.23 -0.12 -11.58
N GLN A 88 6.04 -0.76 -10.76
CA GLN A 88 6.72 -0.11 -9.66
C GLN A 88 8.19 -0.45 -9.78
N ASP A 89 9.04 0.56 -9.60
CA ASP A 89 10.48 0.37 -9.57
C ASP A 89 10.89 -0.37 -8.29
N LEU A 90 12.21 -0.53 -8.11
CA LEU A 90 12.76 -1.08 -6.88
C LEU A 90 12.21 -0.31 -5.67
N SER A 91 11.65 -1.04 -4.71
CA SER A 91 11.17 -0.49 -3.47
C SER A 91 12.25 -0.57 -2.40
N TYR A 92 12.42 0.51 -1.64
CA TYR A 92 13.36 0.60 -0.54
C TYR A 92 12.56 0.67 0.75
N SER A 93 12.95 -0.08 1.77
CA SER A 93 12.28 0.01 3.07
C SER A 93 13.27 -0.02 4.21
N PHE A 94 12.94 0.73 5.25
CA PHE A 94 13.63 0.71 6.54
C PHE A 94 12.75 -0.01 7.56
N GLN A 95 13.34 -0.86 8.39
CA GLN A 95 12.65 -1.70 9.35
C GLN A 95 13.23 -1.52 10.75
N VAL A 96 12.35 -1.46 11.75
CA VAL A 96 12.71 -1.52 13.17
C VAL A 96 11.78 -2.50 13.83
N GLY A 97 12.35 -3.47 14.54
CA GLY A 97 11.55 -4.52 15.13
C GLY A 97 12.24 -5.27 16.23
N ASP A 98 11.59 -6.36 16.61
CA ASP A 98 11.98 -7.23 17.69
C ASP A 98 11.82 -8.69 17.27
N GLU A 99 12.77 -9.53 17.67
CA GLU A 99 12.78 -10.97 17.44
C GLU A 99 12.79 -11.72 18.76
N ILE A 100 11.67 -12.42 19.03
CA ILE A 100 11.45 -13.20 20.23
C ILE A 100 11.65 -14.67 19.88
N SER A 101 12.76 -15.24 20.32
CA SER A 101 13.02 -16.68 20.27
C SER A 101 12.41 -17.36 21.51
N ILE A 102 11.63 -18.42 21.32
CA ILE A 102 10.93 -19.13 22.40
C ILE A 102 11.79 -20.28 22.96
N ASP A 103 12.87 -20.64 22.27
CA ASP A 103 13.80 -21.69 22.69
C ASP A 103 15.26 -21.21 22.77
N LYS A 104 16.07 -21.96 23.53
CA LYS A 104 17.50 -21.66 23.73
C LYS A 104 18.30 -21.69 22.43
N TYR A 105 17.90 -22.51 21.45
CA TYR A 105 18.56 -22.69 20.17
C TYR A 105 17.99 -21.78 19.07
N HIS A 106 17.03 -20.91 19.38
CA HIS A 106 16.38 -19.97 18.45
C HIS A 106 15.87 -20.69 17.20
N ILE A 107 15.31 -21.89 17.40
CA ILE A 107 14.63 -22.71 16.40
C ILE A 107 13.27 -22.09 16.11
N LEU A 108 12.49 -21.74 17.13
CA LEU A 108 11.13 -21.21 16.96
C LEU A 108 11.04 -19.81 17.55
N GLY A 109 10.37 -18.92 16.83
CA GLY A 109 10.10 -17.61 17.37
C GLY A 109 9.14 -16.77 16.56
N LEU A 110 9.00 -15.54 17.04
CA LEU A 110 8.08 -14.53 16.56
C LEU A 110 8.84 -13.24 16.28
N ARG A 111 8.48 -12.53 15.22
CA ARG A 111 9.05 -11.22 14.90
C ARG A 111 7.95 -10.20 14.70
N VAL A 112 8.11 -9.04 15.32
CA VAL A 112 7.23 -7.88 15.15
C VAL A 112 8.06 -6.71 14.67
N TRP A 113 7.63 -6.01 13.63
CA TRP A 113 8.36 -4.82 13.17
C TRP A 113 7.48 -3.80 12.47
N GLY A 114 7.87 -2.54 12.61
CA GLY A 114 7.38 -1.45 11.78
C GLY A 114 8.29 -1.25 10.57
N ASP A 115 7.73 -0.89 9.42
CA ASP A 115 8.51 -0.49 8.26
C ASP A 115 7.95 0.71 7.51
N ILE A 116 8.84 1.46 6.88
CA ILE A 116 8.51 2.53 5.94
C ILE A 116 9.10 2.15 4.60
N GLN A 117 8.25 2.09 3.57
CA GLN A 117 8.60 1.72 2.20
C GLN A 117 8.43 2.92 1.27
N TYR A 118 9.35 3.08 0.32
CA TYR A 118 9.29 4.05 -0.77
C TYR A 118 9.63 3.40 -2.11
N ALA A 119 8.92 3.78 -3.18
CA ALA A 119 9.26 3.39 -4.55
C ALA A 119 8.74 4.44 -5.56
N ASN A 120 9.33 4.49 -6.75
CA ASN A 120 8.67 5.15 -7.88
C ASN A 120 7.62 4.20 -8.47
N ALA A 121 6.51 4.74 -8.92
CA ALA A 121 5.38 3.98 -9.43
C ALA A 121 4.77 4.64 -10.67
N GLN A 122 4.25 3.80 -11.55
CA GLN A 122 3.53 4.23 -12.74
C GLN A 122 2.22 3.47 -12.81
N LEU A 123 1.13 4.15 -13.16
CA LEU A 123 -0.15 3.49 -13.45
C LEU A 123 -0.27 3.09 -14.93
N GLY A 124 0.55 3.71 -15.79
CA GLY A 124 0.83 3.20 -17.12
C GLY A 124 -0.32 3.30 -18.12
N LYS A 125 -0.30 2.40 -19.10
CA LYS A 125 -1.18 2.39 -20.27
C LYS A 125 -2.45 1.59 -19.99
N LYS A 126 -3.52 1.97 -20.68
CA LYS A 126 -4.77 1.22 -20.77
C LYS A 126 -4.50 -0.13 -21.44
N VAL A 127 -4.96 -1.21 -20.82
CA VAL A 127 -4.83 -2.59 -21.32
C VAL A 127 -6.17 -3.22 -21.68
N GLY A 128 -7.28 -2.56 -21.34
CA GLY A 128 -8.64 -2.94 -21.70
C GLY A 128 -9.63 -1.86 -21.27
N GLY A 129 -10.86 -1.88 -21.80
CA GLY A 129 -11.91 -0.98 -21.34
C GLY A 129 -12.78 -0.35 -22.42
N ASN A 130 -13.37 0.79 -22.06
CA ASN A 130 -14.59 1.38 -22.63
C ASN A 130 -15.85 0.54 -22.37
N THR A 131 -15.79 -0.34 -21.37
CA THR A 131 -16.95 -1.12 -20.95
C THR A 131 -17.99 -0.16 -20.38
N LYS A 132 -19.17 -0.16 -20.98
CA LYS A 132 -20.32 0.58 -20.48
C LYS A 132 -20.90 -0.16 -19.28
N LEU A 133 -20.79 0.44 -18.10
CA LEU A 133 -21.32 -0.09 -16.84
C LEU A 133 -22.75 0.36 -16.56
N ALA A 134 -23.13 1.53 -17.08
CA ALA A 134 -24.47 2.08 -16.94
C ALA A 134 -24.77 3.01 -18.12
N ASN A 135 -26.04 3.00 -18.54
CA ASN A 135 -26.57 3.95 -19.51
C ASN A 135 -26.81 5.31 -18.85
N LYS A 136 -27.00 6.34 -19.67
CA LYS A 136 -27.49 7.65 -19.21
C LYS A 136 -28.85 7.49 -18.54
N ASN A 137 -29.11 8.28 -17.49
CA ASN A 137 -30.38 8.20 -16.75
C ASN A 137 -31.41 9.24 -17.20
N TYR A 138 -31.11 10.07 -18.20
CA TYR A 138 -31.96 11.16 -18.65
C TYR A 138 -32.29 11.04 -20.14
N ASN A 139 -33.42 11.61 -20.54
CA ASN A 139 -33.79 11.80 -21.92
C ASN A 139 -33.41 13.23 -22.37
N PRO A 140 -32.54 13.41 -23.39
CA PRO A 140 -32.10 14.74 -23.83
C PRO A 140 -33.24 15.69 -24.23
N SER A 141 -34.36 15.16 -24.75
CA SER A 141 -35.52 15.99 -25.16
C SER A 141 -36.22 16.68 -24.00
N ASP A 142 -36.06 16.15 -22.78
CA ASP A 142 -36.83 16.55 -21.61
C ASP A 142 -36.04 17.52 -20.72
N LEU A 143 -34.76 17.72 -21.04
CA LEU A 143 -33.89 18.60 -20.27
C LEU A 143 -34.12 20.06 -20.63
N ARG A 144 -34.29 20.89 -19.60
CA ARG A 144 -34.42 22.34 -19.72
C ARG A 144 -33.40 23.03 -18.81
N ALA A 145 -32.91 24.17 -19.26
CA ALA A 145 -32.10 25.08 -18.45
C ALA A 145 -32.62 26.50 -18.63
N TYR A 146 -32.48 27.29 -17.57
CA TYR A 146 -32.80 28.71 -17.62
C TYR A 146 -31.67 29.48 -18.33
N ASP A 147 -32.02 30.28 -19.33
CA ASP A 147 -31.11 31.22 -19.97
C ASP A 147 -31.21 32.57 -19.27
N PRO A 148 -30.16 33.05 -18.58
CA PRO A 148 -30.18 34.30 -17.83
C PRO A 148 -30.27 35.53 -18.73
N ASN A 149 -29.88 35.43 -20.00
CA ASN A 149 -29.84 36.57 -20.92
C ASN A 149 -31.23 36.85 -21.53
N THR A 150 -32.03 35.80 -21.71
CA THR A 150 -33.35 35.88 -22.34
C THR A 150 -34.50 35.68 -21.35
N GLY A 151 -34.20 35.20 -20.14
CA GLY A 151 -35.20 34.92 -19.11
C GLY A 151 -36.10 33.71 -19.42
N GLN A 152 -35.77 32.94 -20.46
CA GLN A 152 -36.56 31.80 -20.95
C GLN A 152 -35.91 30.46 -20.59
N GLN A 153 -36.73 29.41 -20.51
CA GLN A 153 -36.23 28.03 -20.42
C GLN A 153 -35.88 27.51 -21.81
N GLY A 154 -34.61 27.19 -22.03
CA GLY A 154 -34.09 26.59 -23.26
C GLY A 154 -33.72 25.11 -23.09
N ALA A 155 -33.40 24.44 -24.20
CA ALA A 155 -32.91 23.07 -24.17
C ALA A 155 -31.54 22.99 -23.48
N LEU A 156 -31.37 22.04 -22.56
CA LEU A 156 -30.09 21.78 -21.92
C LEU A 156 -29.36 20.65 -22.65
N ILE A 157 -28.31 21.01 -23.39
CA ILE A 157 -27.48 20.05 -24.09
C ILE A 157 -26.38 19.56 -23.15
N LEU A 158 -26.48 18.30 -22.76
CA LEU A 158 -25.45 17.65 -21.97
C LEU A 158 -24.43 16.97 -22.87
N GLN A 159 -23.14 17.22 -22.63
CA GLN A 159 -22.07 16.50 -23.30
C GLN A 159 -22.06 15.03 -22.89
N GLU A 160 -21.71 14.17 -23.84
CA GLU A 160 -21.55 12.75 -23.59
C GLU A 160 -20.31 12.48 -22.72
N THR A 161 -20.38 11.42 -21.91
CA THR A 161 -19.22 10.97 -21.14
C THR A 161 -18.11 10.57 -22.12
N LYS A 162 -16.99 11.31 -22.11
CA LYS A 162 -15.80 10.93 -22.88
C LYS A 162 -15.33 9.52 -22.51
N SER A 163 -14.61 8.86 -23.40
CA SER A 163 -13.98 7.57 -23.07
C SER A 163 -12.83 7.72 -22.06
N PRO A 164 -12.61 6.74 -21.16
CA PRO A 164 -11.42 6.67 -20.33
C PRO A 164 -10.11 6.83 -21.13
N GLN A 165 -9.22 7.70 -20.62
CA GLN A 165 -7.96 8.08 -21.28
C GLN A 165 -7.01 6.88 -21.51
N ASN A 166 -6.11 6.98 -22.49
CA ASN A 166 -5.26 5.84 -22.89
C ASN A 166 -4.06 5.61 -21.96
N PHE A 167 -3.68 6.62 -21.17
CA PHE A 167 -2.53 6.60 -20.29
C PHE A 167 -2.83 7.40 -19.03
N LEU A 168 -2.38 6.92 -17.87
CA LEU A 168 -2.54 7.64 -16.60
C LEU A 168 -1.30 8.48 -16.31
N PHE A 169 -0.26 7.90 -15.73
CA PHE A 169 1.02 8.58 -15.48
C PHE A 169 2.16 7.58 -15.28
N ASN A 170 3.41 8.06 -15.41
CA ASN A 170 4.65 7.30 -15.20
C ASN A 170 5.63 7.91 -14.18
N ASN A 171 5.25 9.00 -13.55
CA ASN A 171 6.07 9.81 -12.64
C ASN A 171 5.48 9.81 -11.21
N GLY A 172 4.88 8.70 -10.80
CA GLY A 172 4.29 8.58 -9.48
C GLY A 172 5.32 8.17 -8.43
N HIS A 173 4.96 8.46 -7.19
CA HIS A 173 5.69 8.07 -6.00
C HIS A 173 4.75 7.25 -5.11
N PHE A 174 5.30 6.17 -4.56
CA PHE A 174 4.61 5.25 -3.68
C PHE A 174 5.30 5.27 -2.32
N MET A 175 4.50 5.36 -1.25
CA MET A 175 4.97 5.23 0.12
C MET A 175 4.03 4.33 0.90
N ALA A 176 4.57 3.44 1.73
CA ALA A 176 3.78 2.59 2.62
C ALA A 176 4.36 2.56 4.03
N PHE A 177 3.48 2.46 5.00
CA PHE A 177 3.78 2.35 6.42
C PHE A 177 3.17 1.04 6.92
N GLY A 178 4.02 0.11 7.33
CA GLY A 178 3.63 -1.25 7.69
C GLY A 178 3.86 -1.54 9.16
N LEU A 179 2.96 -2.33 9.76
CA LEU A 179 3.20 -3.09 10.99
C LEU A 179 3.08 -4.57 10.66
N ASN A 180 4.10 -5.34 11.00
CA ASN A 180 4.27 -6.72 10.56
C ASN A 180 4.43 -7.65 11.75
N LEU A 181 3.98 -8.89 11.55
CA LEU A 181 4.11 -10.00 12.47
C LEU A 181 4.42 -11.26 11.67
N ASN A 182 5.46 -12.01 12.03
CA ASN A 182 5.66 -13.35 11.48
C ASN A 182 6.13 -14.36 12.54
N VAL A 183 5.89 -15.63 12.23
CA VAL A 183 6.47 -16.77 12.94
C VAL A 183 7.60 -17.31 12.08
N PHE A 184 8.68 -17.77 12.72
CA PHE A 184 9.81 -18.37 12.02
C PHE A 184 10.21 -19.70 12.64
N VAL A 185 10.76 -20.58 11.79
CA VAL A 185 11.39 -21.84 12.19
C VAL A 185 12.79 -21.91 11.57
N ASN A 186 13.80 -22.09 12.40
CA ASN A 186 15.22 -22.14 12.03
C ASN A 186 15.82 -23.52 12.30
N ILE A 187 16.69 -23.94 11.40
CA ILE A 187 17.55 -25.11 11.50
C ILE A 187 18.95 -24.63 11.93
N PRO A 188 19.47 -25.09 13.09
CA PRO A 188 20.78 -24.69 13.59
C PRO A 188 21.90 -25.47 12.89
N ILE A 189 22.24 -25.05 11.67
CA ILE A 189 23.25 -25.71 10.83
C ILE A 189 24.60 -25.80 11.55
N ASP A 190 24.96 -24.77 12.31
CA ASP A 190 26.22 -24.76 13.07
C ASP A 190 26.31 -25.90 14.09
N VAL A 191 25.20 -26.28 14.72
CA VAL A 191 25.15 -27.41 15.67
C VAL A 191 25.32 -28.73 14.94
N ILE A 192 24.59 -28.91 13.84
CA ILE A 192 24.65 -30.13 13.02
C ILE A 192 26.06 -30.36 12.48
N LEU A 193 26.68 -29.31 11.93
CA LEU A 193 28.03 -29.40 11.36
C LEU A 193 29.11 -29.57 12.45
N LYS A 194 28.96 -28.96 13.63
CA LYS A 194 29.92 -29.18 14.74
C LYS A 194 29.93 -30.64 15.16
N GLN A 195 28.75 -31.25 15.20
CA GLN A 195 28.59 -32.64 15.63
C GLN A 195 29.07 -33.63 14.55
N SER A 196 28.81 -33.37 13.27
CA SER A 196 29.23 -34.25 12.17
C SER A 196 30.72 -34.14 11.83
N LEU A 197 31.29 -32.93 11.83
CA LEU A 197 32.67 -32.67 11.41
C LEU A 197 33.65 -32.55 12.59
N LYS A 198 33.21 -32.74 13.84
CA LYS A 198 34.00 -32.57 15.08
C LYS A 198 34.75 -31.22 15.16
N LEU A 199 34.22 -30.18 14.51
CA LEU A 199 34.84 -28.87 14.46
C LEU A 199 34.67 -28.13 15.80
N LYS A 200 35.79 -27.73 16.43
CA LYS A 200 35.79 -27.02 17.73
C LYS A 200 35.27 -25.58 17.64
N LYS A 201 35.35 -24.94 16.47
CA LYS A 201 34.91 -23.56 16.24
C LYS A 201 34.20 -23.47 14.89
N MET A 202 33.00 -22.91 14.89
CA MET A 202 32.28 -22.56 13.66
C MET A 202 31.51 -21.26 13.88
N LEU A 203 31.36 -20.50 12.79
CA LEU A 203 30.49 -19.34 12.76
C LEU A 203 29.06 -19.78 13.10
N PHE A 204 28.34 -18.95 13.84
CA PHE A 204 26.91 -19.16 14.04
C PHE A 204 26.22 -19.07 12.68
N LEU A 205 25.56 -20.15 12.27
CA LEU A 205 24.92 -20.27 10.96
C LEU A 205 23.58 -20.98 11.14
N LYS A 206 22.51 -20.30 10.75
CA LYS A 206 21.15 -20.87 10.78
C LYS A 206 20.43 -20.55 9.49
N MET A 207 19.64 -21.50 9.02
CA MET A 207 18.71 -21.27 7.93
C MET A 207 17.31 -21.50 8.42
N GLY A 208 16.35 -20.69 8.01
CA GLY A 208 14.98 -20.82 8.45
C GLY A 208 13.99 -20.42 7.39
N ILE A 209 12.74 -20.70 7.70
CA ILE A 209 11.58 -20.25 6.95
C ILE A 209 10.72 -19.38 7.85
N PHE A 210 9.94 -18.50 7.24
CA PHE A 210 8.98 -17.70 7.96
C PHE A 210 7.71 -17.51 7.17
N ALA A 211 6.62 -17.30 7.91
CA ALA A 211 5.33 -16.95 7.37
C ALA A 211 4.61 -16.02 8.35
N GLY A 212 3.88 -15.07 7.80
CA GLY A 212 3.18 -14.08 8.58
C GLY A 212 2.46 -13.07 7.70
N GLY A 213 2.23 -11.91 8.27
CA GLY A 213 1.53 -10.84 7.59
C GLY A 213 1.56 -9.58 8.41
N GLY A 214 0.68 -8.66 8.06
CA GLY A 214 0.61 -7.39 8.75
C GLY A 214 -0.43 -6.50 8.14
N VAL A 215 -0.45 -5.27 8.64
CA VAL A 215 -1.27 -4.19 8.11
C VAL A 215 -0.38 -3.13 7.52
N GLU A 216 -0.77 -2.55 6.39
CA GLU A 216 -0.09 -1.41 5.81
C GLU A 216 -1.07 -0.33 5.38
N TYR A 217 -0.64 0.92 5.56
CA TYR A 217 -1.27 2.09 4.96
C TYR A 217 -0.35 2.62 3.87
N ALA A 218 -0.88 2.84 2.68
CA ALA A 218 -0.12 3.18 1.50
C ALA A 218 -0.72 4.39 0.76
N ILE A 219 0.18 5.16 0.16
CA ILE A 219 -0.09 6.40 -0.55
C ILE A 219 0.60 6.31 -1.91
N LEU A 220 -0.14 6.67 -2.96
CA LEU A 220 0.37 6.84 -4.31
C LEU A 220 0.01 8.24 -4.80
N TRP A 221 1.02 9.02 -5.17
CA TRP A 221 0.78 10.36 -5.72
C TRP A 221 1.62 10.61 -6.96
N SER A 222 1.13 11.50 -7.84
CA SER A 222 1.92 12.04 -8.93
C SER A 222 1.81 13.57 -8.94
N PRO A 223 2.94 14.30 -9.02
CA PRO A 223 2.95 15.76 -9.07
C PRO A 223 2.49 16.32 -10.41
N LYS A 224 2.50 15.49 -11.47
CA LYS A 224 2.02 15.87 -12.80
C LYS A 224 1.21 14.72 -13.40
N TRP A 225 -0.07 14.95 -13.58
CA TRP A 225 -0.99 14.06 -14.25
C TRP A 225 -1.81 14.87 -15.25
N GLU A 226 -1.72 14.51 -16.53
CA GLU A 226 -2.52 15.15 -17.57
C GLU A 226 -3.84 14.38 -17.73
N ASN A 227 -4.94 15.06 -17.46
CA ASN A 227 -6.27 14.52 -17.66
C ASN A 227 -6.70 14.78 -19.09
N GLN A 228 -6.56 13.78 -19.97
CA GLN A 228 -6.85 13.91 -21.40
C GLN A 228 -8.33 14.26 -21.68
N ASN A 229 -9.22 13.94 -20.73
CA ASN A 229 -10.65 14.18 -20.89
C ASN A 229 -11.03 15.63 -20.60
N THR A 230 -10.32 16.30 -19.68
CA THR A 230 -10.55 17.71 -19.34
C THR A 230 -9.48 18.64 -19.90
N GLN A 231 -8.41 18.11 -20.50
CA GLN A 231 -7.25 18.87 -20.99
C GLN A 231 -6.60 19.74 -19.91
N GLN A 232 -6.60 19.23 -18.67
CA GLN A 232 -6.07 19.92 -17.51
C GLN A 232 -4.86 19.18 -16.93
N ASN A 233 -3.87 19.96 -16.50
CA ASN A 233 -2.76 19.48 -15.70
C ASN A 233 -3.18 19.43 -14.24
N ASP A 234 -3.11 18.24 -13.68
CA ASP A 234 -3.56 17.92 -12.34
C ASP A 234 -2.47 17.23 -11.52
N LYS A 235 -2.75 17.08 -10.23
CA LYS A 235 -2.02 16.17 -9.34
C LYS A 235 -2.89 14.94 -9.11
N PHE A 236 -2.26 13.78 -9.02
CA PHE A 236 -2.92 12.54 -8.64
C PHE A 236 -2.59 12.21 -7.19
N PHE A 237 -3.58 11.77 -6.43
CA PHE A 237 -3.40 11.27 -5.08
C PHE A 237 -4.39 10.14 -4.83
N SER A 238 -3.89 8.99 -4.38
CA SER A 238 -4.65 7.81 -4.02
C SER A 238 -4.09 7.25 -2.74
N ALA A 239 -4.95 6.82 -1.83
CA ALA A 239 -4.55 6.23 -0.58
C ALA A 239 -5.45 5.06 -0.21
N GLY A 240 -4.93 4.19 0.65
CA GLY A 240 -5.66 3.03 1.12
C GLY A 240 -4.81 2.25 2.11
N GLY A 241 -5.43 1.27 2.73
CA GLY A 241 -4.72 0.35 3.60
C GLY A 241 -5.49 -0.94 3.75
N GLY A 242 -4.81 -1.93 4.31
CA GLY A 242 -5.37 -3.23 4.60
C GLY A 242 -4.29 -4.20 5.01
N PHE A 243 -4.56 -5.49 4.88
CA PHE A 243 -3.62 -6.52 5.28
C PHE A 243 -2.77 -7.00 4.12
N PHE A 244 -1.64 -7.61 4.44
CA PHE A 244 -0.80 -8.36 3.52
C PHE A 244 -0.32 -9.63 4.20
N VAL A 245 0.08 -10.61 3.40
CA VAL A 245 0.80 -11.79 3.88
C VAL A 245 2.23 -11.75 3.36
N ASN A 246 3.16 -12.29 4.13
CA ASN A 246 4.53 -12.49 3.69
C ASN A 246 5.06 -13.86 4.12
N PHE A 247 5.95 -14.41 3.31
CA PHE A 247 6.63 -15.66 3.61
C PHE A 247 7.96 -15.71 2.88
N GLY A 248 8.89 -16.52 3.36
CA GLY A 248 10.22 -16.60 2.78
C GLY A 248 11.21 -17.40 3.60
N GLY A 249 12.48 -17.30 3.21
CA GLY A 249 13.61 -17.91 3.90
C GLY A 249 14.48 -16.86 4.60
N SER A 250 15.11 -17.26 5.69
CA SER A 250 16.08 -16.47 6.44
C SER A 250 17.41 -17.20 6.58
N LEU A 251 18.52 -16.48 6.48
CA LEU A 251 19.87 -16.94 6.71
C LEU A 251 20.51 -16.07 7.79
N TYR A 252 20.92 -16.68 8.88
CA TYR A 252 21.63 -16.02 9.97
C TYR A 252 23.13 -16.26 9.81
N VAL A 253 23.91 -15.18 9.75
CA VAL A 253 25.37 -15.21 9.59
C VAL A 253 26.03 -14.51 10.77
N GLY A 254 26.57 -15.29 11.70
CA GLY A 254 26.91 -14.78 13.02
C GLY A 254 25.66 -14.50 13.87
N ARG A 255 25.86 -14.05 15.11
CA ARG A 255 24.75 -13.81 16.06
C ARG A 255 23.93 -12.55 15.73
N HIS A 256 24.48 -11.66 14.92
CA HIS A 256 23.94 -10.32 14.72
C HIS A 256 23.41 -10.06 13.31
N ASN A 257 23.61 -10.94 12.33
CA ASN A 257 23.19 -10.65 10.95
C ASN A 257 22.16 -11.66 10.47
N ARG A 258 21.05 -11.15 9.94
CA ARG A 258 20.01 -11.94 9.30
C ARG A 258 19.71 -11.41 7.91
N LEU A 259 19.87 -12.26 6.91
CA LEU A 259 19.41 -12.02 5.54
C LEU A 259 18.09 -12.73 5.34
N ASN A 260 17.13 -12.10 4.66
CA ASN A 260 15.87 -12.75 4.30
C ASN A 260 15.57 -12.56 2.83
N VAL A 261 15.00 -13.58 2.20
CA VAL A 261 14.42 -13.52 0.85
C VAL A 261 12.97 -13.97 0.96
N GLY A 262 12.03 -13.23 0.39
CA GLY A 262 10.63 -13.58 0.53
C GLY A 262 9.71 -12.95 -0.50
N LEU A 263 8.44 -13.29 -0.37
CA LEU A 263 7.32 -12.78 -1.15
C LEU A 263 6.36 -12.05 -0.21
N LYS A 264 5.89 -10.88 -0.64
CA LYS A 264 4.82 -10.10 0.01
C LYS A 264 3.63 -10.01 -0.94
N ILE A 265 2.45 -10.39 -0.46
CA ILE A 265 1.20 -10.31 -1.23
C ILE A 265 0.24 -9.34 -0.52
N PRO A 266 0.03 -8.14 -1.07
CA PRO A 266 -0.89 -7.16 -0.51
C PRO A 266 -2.36 -7.47 -0.86
N TYR A 267 -3.26 -7.33 0.11
CA TYR A 267 -4.71 -7.54 -0.04
C TYR A 267 -5.49 -6.26 0.27
N TYR A 268 -5.24 -5.21 -0.50
CA TYR A 268 -5.99 -3.97 -0.45
C TYR A 268 -5.92 -3.22 -1.77
N SER A 269 -6.68 -2.15 -1.88
CA SER A 269 -6.63 -1.22 -2.99
C SER A 269 -6.45 0.20 -2.51
N LEU A 270 -5.72 0.99 -3.28
CA LEU A 270 -5.67 2.44 -3.14
C LEU A 270 -6.84 3.04 -3.92
N ASN A 271 -7.57 3.96 -3.30
CA ASN A 271 -8.71 4.61 -3.93
C ASN A 271 -8.44 6.10 -4.12
N ALA A 272 -8.86 6.62 -5.27
CA ALA A 272 -8.93 8.06 -5.53
C ALA A 272 -10.25 8.41 -6.19
N GLN A 273 -10.73 9.62 -5.93
CA GLN A 273 -11.89 10.18 -6.62
C GLN A 273 -11.60 11.62 -6.99
N SER A 274 -11.96 11.99 -8.22
CA SER A 274 -11.85 13.36 -8.72
C SER A 274 -13.16 13.82 -9.33
N TRP A 275 -13.38 15.12 -9.22
CA TRP A 275 -14.51 15.84 -9.80
C TRP A 275 -13.90 17.00 -10.57
N LYS A 276 -14.11 17.02 -11.89
CA LYS A 276 -13.46 17.99 -12.78
C LYS A 276 -14.47 18.70 -13.63
N ASN A 277 -14.29 20.01 -13.81
CA ASN A 277 -15.13 20.77 -14.72
C ASN A 277 -15.06 20.17 -16.12
N PHE A 278 -16.24 19.97 -16.70
CA PHE A 278 -16.41 19.30 -17.97
C PHE A 278 -17.52 19.99 -18.75
N GLY A 279 -17.34 20.06 -20.06
CA GLY A 279 -18.29 20.68 -20.95
C GLY A 279 -18.18 22.19 -21.06
N SER A 280 -19.33 22.86 -20.96
CA SER A 280 -19.44 24.28 -21.30
C SER A 280 -18.86 25.20 -20.23
N SER A 281 -18.29 26.33 -20.66
CA SER A 281 -17.93 27.46 -19.79
C SER A 281 -19.16 28.22 -19.29
N ASN A 282 -20.33 28.02 -19.91
CA ASN A 282 -21.59 28.54 -19.43
C ASN A 282 -21.98 27.79 -18.14
N VAL A 283 -22.08 28.51 -17.03
CA VAL A 283 -22.43 27.98 -15.70
C VAL A 283 -23.72 27.14 -15.69
N TRP A 284 -24.68 27.46 -16.57
CA TRP A 284 -25.95 26.75 -16.69
C TRP A 284 -25.84 25.41 -17.44
N GLN A 285 -24.84 25.27 -18.28
CA GLN A 285 -24.54 24.04 -19.02
C GLN A 285 -23.32 23.31 -18.48
N GLN A 286 -22.60 23.91 -17.53
CA GLN A 286 -21.42 23.33 -16.91
C GLN A 286 -21.76 21.97 -16.31
N GLN A 287 -20.87 21.02 -16.55
CA GLN A 287 -20.95 19.66 -16.04
C GLN A 287 -19.71 19.34 -15.24
N THR A 288 -19.76 18.21 -14.55
CA THR A 288 -18.63 17.66 -13.85
C THR A 288 -18.34 16.25 -14.37
N MET A 289 -17.09 15.98 -14.73
CA MET A 289 -16.61 14.63 -14.95
C MET A 289 -16.24 14.04 -13.59
N ARG A 290 -16.97 13.01 -13.18
CA ARG A 290 -16.63 12.18 -12.02
C ARG A 290 -15.67 11.10 -12.47
N GLN A 291 -14.55 10.94 -11.80
CA GLN A 291 -13.62 9.85 -12.05
C GLN A 291 -13.28 9.16 -10.73
N HIS A 292 -13.17 7.85 -10.78
CA HIS A 292 -12.81 7.05 -9.61
C HIS A 292 -11.79 6.01 -10.03
N PHE A 293 -10.77 5.86 -9.20
CA PHE A 293 -9.63 5.00 -9.42
C PHE A 293 -9.55 4.00 -8.29
N LYS A 294 -9.36 2.74 -8.66
CA LYS A 294 -9.07 1.65 -7.74
C LYS A 294 -7.80 0.96 -8.20
N THR A 295 -6.71 1.16 -7.46
CA THR A 295 -5.39 0.63 -7.78
C THR A 295 -5.04 -0.53 -6.85
N PHE A 296 -4.73 -1.68 -7.42
CA PHE A 296 -4.23 -2.86 -6.73
C PHE A 296 -2.73 -3.00 -6.98
N ARG A 297 -2.00 -3.41 -5.95
CA ARG A 297 -0.58 -3.77 -6.06
C ARG A 297 -0.45 -5.27 -6.24
N ASN A 298 0.43 -5.72 -7.12
CA ASN A 298 0.76 -7.14 -7.26
C ASN A 298 1.72 -7.57 -6.15
N GLN A 299 2.03 -8.86 -6.13
CA GLN A 299 3.04 -9.44 -5.27
C GLN A 299 4.42 -8.79 -5.46
N GLU A 300 5.17 -8.68 -4.37
CA GLU A 300 6.52 -8.12 -4.31
C GLU A 300 7.49 -9.20 -3.84
N ILE A 301 8.54 -9.47 -4.61
CA ILE A 301 9.68 -10.26 -4.14
C ILE A 301 10.62 -9.31 -3.42
N PHE A 302 11.15 -9.71 -2.28
CA PHE A 302 12.06 -8.87 -1.51
C PHE A 302 13.28 -9.62 -1.00
N VAL A 303 14.35 -8.84 -0.81
CA VAL A 303 15.54 -9.21 -0.05
C VAL A 303 15.68 -8.23 1.10
N SER A 304 16.02 -8.69 2.30
CA SER A 304 16.25 -7.82 3.44
C SER A 304 17.47 -8.24 4.24
N TYR A 305 18.10 -7.25 4.87
CA TYR A 305 19.15 -7.43 5.85
C TYR A 305 18.69 -6.83 7.18
N ALA A 306 18.95 -7.52 8.28
CA ALA A 306 18.70 -7.05 9.62
C ALA A 306 19.94 -7.28 10.51
N TYR A 307 20.27 -6.26 11.30
CA TYR A 307 21.25 -6.33 12.38
C TYR A 307 20.53 -6.49 13.72
N LEU A 308 20.82 -7.57 14.44
CA LEU A 308 20.25 -7.91 15.75
C LEU A 308 21.18 -7.43 16.87
N PHE A 309 20.63 -6.72 17.85
CA PHE A 309 21.34 -6.22 19.03
C PHE A 309 21.28 -7.23 20.19
#